data_AF-A0A3Q0JPZ2-F1
#
_entry.id   AF-A0A3Q0JPZ2-F1
#
_cell.length_a   1.000
_cell.length_b   1.000
_cell.length_c   1.000
_cell.angle_alpha   90.00
_cell.angle_beta   90.00
_cell.angle_gamma   90.00
#
_symmetry.space_group_name_H-M   'P 1'
#
loop_
_entity.id
_entity.type
_entity.pdbx_description
1 polymer ?
#
loop_
_entity_poly.entity_id
_entity_poly.type
_entity_poly.pdbx_seq_one_letter_code
_entity_poly.pdbx_strand_id
1 'polypeptide(L)'
;MIPEFGITKLSENKIDENVNTTRLNHVEKVHQQVSGNSMDAEHDSERDKNYFRNQMTESETPRSSGTFILRDAEERILEEHNISNSSNGSIQNQIRINSYLKHIARIYGHKVNVSTIGETIEGRPIQAVKISHGGVGNPIIVLDGGIHAREWIAPATVLYVLQQLVENPENFPMFRKVDWILIPMLNPDGYVYSMTKDRMWRKNRARPRKSED
;
A
#
# COMPACT_ATOMS: atom_id res chain seq x y z
N MET A 1 -0.13 -47.76 -67.48
CA MET A 1 -1.19 -47.12 -66.68
C MET A 1 -0.48 -46.17 -65.71
N ILE A 2 -0.51 -44.87 -65.99
CA ILE A 2 0.01 -43.79 -65.13
C ILE A 2 -1.21 -43.10 -64.49
N PRO A 3 -1.12 -42.48 -63.29
CA PRO A 3 -0.66 -41.08 -63.18
C PRO A 3 0.32 -40.89 -62.00
N GLU A 4 1.54 -40.35 -62.18
CA GLU A 4 1.90 -38.92 -62.26
C GLU A 4 1.15 -38.03 -61.26
N PHE A 5 1.74 -37.88 -60.06
CA PHE A 5 1.42 -36.79 -59.14
C PHE A 5 2.36 -35.61 -59.43
N GLY A 6 1.75 -34.53 -59.92
CA GLY A 6 2.41 -33.33 -60.39
C GLY A 6 3.11 -32.55 -59.29
N ILE A 7 4.33 -32.09 -59.60
CA ILE A 7 5.04 -31.05 -58.87
C ILE A 7 4.41 -29.71 -59.29
N THR A 8 3.63 -29.10 -58.40
CA THR A 8 3.11 -27.75 -58.62
C THR A 8 4.23 -26.74 -58.38
N LYS A 9 4.59 -25.99 -59.43
CA LYS A 9 5.42 -24.79 -59.34
C LYS A 9 4.75 -23.79 -58.38
N LEU A 10 5.46 -23.42 -57.32
CA LEU A 10 5.11 -22.26 -56.50
C LEU A 10 5.27 -21.01 -57.38
N SER A 11 4.18 -20.29 -57.60
CA SER A 11 4.19 -18.97 -58.21
C SER A 11 4.87 -17.98 -57.25
N GLU A 12 5.77 -17.16 -57.79
CA GLU A 12 6.35 -16.01 -57.11
C GLU A 12 5.24 -15.09 -56.59
N ASN A 13 5.03 -15.10 -55.27
CA ASN A 13 4.21 -14.09 -54.63
C ASN A 13 5.03 -12.80 -54.54
N LYS A 14 4.50 -11.75 -55.18
CA LYS A 14 4.94 -10.36 -55.03
C LYS A 14 5.15 -10.05 -53.55
N ILE A 15 6.33 -9.53 -53.25
CA ILE A 15 6.68 -8.97 -51.94
C ILE A 15 5.83 -7.71 -51.78
N ASP A 16 4.89 -7.74 -50.83
CA ASP A 16 4.12 -6.55 -50.44
C ASP A 16 5.07 -5.55 -49.75
N GLU A 17 5.37 -4.45 -50.45
CA GLU A 17 6.16 -3.31 -49.94
C GLU A 17 5.53 -2.61 -48.71
N ASN A 18 4.34 -3.04 -48.26
CA ASN A 18 3.64 -2.46 -47.12
C ASN A 18 4.03 -3.05 -45.75
N VAL A 19 4.78 -4.16 -45.70
CA VAL A 19 5.16 -4.80 -44.41
C VAL A 19 6.41 -4.17 -43.80
N ASN A 20 7.28 -3.54 -44.60
CA ASN A 20 8.50 -2.89 -44.08
C ASN A 20 8.28 -1.49 -43.51
N THR A 21 7.23 -0.78 -43.92
CA THR A 21 6.94 0.59 -43.47
C THR A 21 6.40 0.61 -42.03
N THR A 22 5.65 -0.43 -41.63
CA THR A 22 5.09 -0.52 -40.27
C THR A 22 6.13 -0.86 -39.20
N ARG A 23 7.19 -1.61 -39.56
CA ARG A 23 8.29 -1.94 -38.63
C ARG A 23 9.28 -0.79 -38.45
N LEU A 24 9.57 -0.01 -39.49
CA LEU A 24 10.46 1.15 -39.38
C LEU A 24 9.82 2.30 -38.56
N ASN A 25 8.51 2.53 -38.72
CA ASN A 25 7.79 3.55 -37.95
C ASN A 25 7.64 3.20 -36.45
N HIS A 26 7.79 1.93 -36.06
CA HIS A 26 7.71 1.52 -34.65
C HIS A 26 9.05 1.73 -33.93
N VAL A 27 10.18 1.53 -34.61
CA VAL A 27 11.52 1.68 -34.02
C VAL A 27 11.92 3.16 -33.87
N GLU A 28 11.56 4.03 -34.82
CA GLU A 28 11.79 5.49 -34.69
C GLU A 28 10.90 6.15 -33.62
N LYS A 29 9.66 5.66 -33.43
CA LYS A 29 8.80 6.14 -32.33
C LYS A 29 9.34 5.75 -30.95
N VAL A 30 9.87 4.54 -30.80
CA VAL A 30 10.47 4.10 -29.52
C VAL A 30 11.74 4.89 -29.21
N HIS A 31 12.54 5.27 -30.22
CA HIS A 31 13.74 6.09 -29.99
C HIS A 31 13.45 7.57 -29.65
N GLN A 32 12.36 8.16 -30.15
CA GLN A 32 11.92 9.50 -29.73
C GLN A 32 11.23 9.51 -28.36
N GLN A 33 10.58 8.41 -27.96
CA GLN A 33 9.90 8.30 -26.66
C GLN A 33 10.88 8.15 -25.49
N VAL A 34 12.04 7.51 -25.72
CA VAL A 34 13.05 7.31 -24.68
C VAL A 34 13.86 8.58 -24.38
N SER A 35 13.98 9.53 -25.33
CA SER A 35 14.62 10.83 -25.06
C SER A 35 13.72 11.85 -24.33
N GLY A 36 12.39 11.66 -24.35
CA GLY A 36 11.42 12.55 -23.69
C GLY A 36 11.21 12.25 -22.20
N ASN A 37 11.42 11.00 -21.77
CA ASN A 37 11.07 10.54 -20.42
C ASN A 37 11.99 11.01 -19.28
N SER A 38 13.07 11.74 -19.55
CA SER A 38 13.95 12.25 -18.47
C SER A 38 13.47 13.57 -17.85
N MET A 39 12.75 14.40 -18.61
CA MET A 39 12.21 15.68 -18.12
C MET A 39 10.88 15.52 -17.37
N ASP A 40 10.08 14.52 -17.74
CA ASP A 40 8.76 14.28 -17.12
C ASP A 40 8.88 13.65 -15.72
N ALA A 41 9.90 12.82 -15.49
CA ALA A 41 10.16 12.24 -14.17
C ALA A 41 10.61 13.30 -13.13
N GLU A 42 11.35 14.33 -13.56
CA GLU A 42 11.70 15.45 -12.70
C GLU A 42 10.47 16.35 -12.43
N HIS A 43 9.61 16.56 -13.43
CA HIS A 43 8.38 17.36 -13.30
C HIS A 43 7.34 16.71 -12.37
N ASP A 44 7.16 15.39 -12.43
CA ASP A 44 6.28 14.66 -11.50
C ASP A 44 6.86 14.59 -10.09
N SER A 45 8.19 14.44 -9.95
CA SER A 45 8.83 14.52 -8.62
C SER A 45 8.68 15.90 -7.97
N GLU A 46 8.73 16.97 -8.77
CA GLU A 46 8.52 18.34 -8.30
C GLU A 46 7.04 18.63 -8.04
N ARG A 47 6.11 18.04 -8.80
CA ARG A 47 4.67 18.06 -8.49
C ARG A 47 4.37 17.40 -7.16
N ASP A 48 4.93 16.23 -6.90
CA ASP A 48 4.75 15.51 -5.64
C ASP A 48 5.40 16.27 -4.48
N LYS A 49 6.64 16.75 -4.63
CA LYS A 49 7.30 17.60 -3.62
C LYS A 49 6.51 18.88 -3.35
N ASN A 50 5.93 19.50 -4.38
CA ASN A 50 5.13 20.71 -4.22
C ASN A 50 3.74 20.41 -3.65
N TYR A 51 3.15 19.24 -3.91
CA TYR A 51 1.95 18.77 -3.24
C TYR A 51 2.20 18.58 -1.73
N PHE A 52 3.31 17.95 -1.35
CA PHE A 52 3.73 17.82 0.05
C PHE A 52 4.07 19.17 0.70
N ARG A 53 4.74 20.08 -0.04
CA ARG A 53 5.07 21.43 0.45
C ARG A 53 3.82 22.28 0.64
N ASN A 54 2.88 22.24 -0.30
CA ASN A 54 1.66 23.04 -0.26
C ASN A 54 0.72 22.60 0.86
N GLN A 55 0.66 21.29 1.16
CA GLN A 55 -0.05 20.75 2.34
C GLN A 55 0.59 21.20 3.68
N MET A 56 1.87 21.61 3.69
CA MET A 56 2.54 22.15 4.88
C MET A 56 2.45 23.68 4.99
N THR A 57 2.18 24.40 3.90
CA THR A 57 2.21 25.87 3.87
C THR A 57 0.83 26.53 3.95
N GLU A 58 -0.27 25.82 3.72
CA GLU A 58 -1.63 26.33 3.97
C GLU A 58 -2.11 25.96 5.38
N SER A 59 -1.55 26.61 6.39
CA SER A 59 -2.34 27.04 7.56
C SER A 59 -1.56 28.13 8.29
N GLU A 60 -2.22 29.27 8.46
CA GLU A 60 -1.68 30.41 9.21
C GLU A 60 -1.29 29.99 10.64
N THR A 61 -0.21 30.59 11.13
CA THR A 61 0.52 30.34 12.38
C THR A 61 -0.32 30.48 13.69
N PRO A 62 0.19 30.14 14.89
CA PRO A 62 0.27 28.81 15.48
C PRO A 62 -0.41 28.74 16.86
N ARG A 63 -1.28 27.75 17.12
CA ARG A 63 -1.64 27.33 18.50
C ARG A 63 -1.10 25.94 18.77
N SER A 64 0.13 25.92 19.28
CA SER A 64 0.76 24.87 20.10
C SER A 64 0.39 23.41 19.80
N SER A 65 1.37 22.70 19.22
CA SER A 65 1.83 21.34 19.55
C SER A 65 1.84 20.42 18.34
N GLY A 66 3.04 19.97 17.94
CA GLY A 66 3.30 19.00 16.86
C GLY A 66 2.70 17.60 17.05
N THR A 67 1.72 17.46 17.94
CA THR A 67 0.92 16.26 18.17
C THR A 67 -0.23 16.11 17.17
N PHE A 68 -0.63 17.17 16.46
CA PHE A 68 -1.79 17.16 15.55
C PHE A 68 -1.47 16.64 14.13
N ILE A 69 -0.34 17.03 13.52
CA ILE A 69 0.01 16.62 12.14
C ILE A 69 0.12 15.08 11.98
N LEU A 70 0.55 14.38 13.02
CA LEU A 70 0.73 12.92 13.00
C LEU A 70 -0.59 12.17 13.25
N ARG A 71 -1.54 12.81 13.94
CA ARG A 71 -2.89 12.28 14.16
C ARG A 71 -3.71 12.32 12.87
N ASP A 72 -3.50 13.35 12.06
CA ASP A 72 -4.27 13.58 10.83
C ASP A 72 -4.02 12.53 9.73
N ALA A 73 -2.87 11.85 9.68
CA ALA A 73 -2.60 10.91 8.59
C ALA A 73 -3.49 9.65 8.67
N GLU A 74 -3.61 9.05 9.86
CA GLU A 74 -4.54 7.93 10.08
C GLU A 74 -5.98 8.41 9.99
N GLU A 75 -6.30 9.55 10.63
CA GLU A 75 -7.66 10.07 10.66
C GLU A 75 -8.17 10.39 9.25
N ARG A 76 -7.34 10.95 8.35
CA ARG A 76 -7.68 11.21 6.95
C ARG A 76 -8.05 9.96 6.17
N ILE A 77 -7.21 8.91 6.19
CA ILE A 77 -7.50 7.64 5.49
C ILE A 77 -8.83 7.03 5.99
N LEU A 78 -9.06 7.10 7.30
CA LEU A 78 -10.25 6.56 7.93
C LEU A 78 -11.51 7.40 7.65
N GLU A 79 -11.36 8.72 7.49
CA GLU A 79 -12.42 9.65 7.09
C GLU A 79 -12.81 9.51 5.62
N GLU A 80 -11.83 9.36 4.72
CA GLU A 80 -12.07 9.07 3.29
C GLU A 80 -13.01 7.85 3.10
N HIS A 81 -12.90 6.86 3.99
CA HIS A 81 -13.67 5.63 3.95
C HIS A 81 -14.97 5.67 4.78
N ASN A 82 -15.39 6.85 5.27
CA ASN A 82 -16.61 7.04 6.06
C ASN A 82 -16.73 6.09 7.28
N ILE A 83 -15.61 5.75 7.93
CA ILE A 83 -15.63 4.91 9.14
C ILE A 83 -16.05 5.79 10.33
N SER A 84 -17.30 5.62 10.79
CA SER A 84 -17.97 6.52 11.74
C SER A 84 -17.39 6.54 13.17
N ASN A 85 -17.51 7.70 13.82
CA ASN A 85 -17.02 7.97 15.18
C ASN A 85 -18.07 7.61 16.24
N SER A 86 -17.72 6.77 17.22
CA SER A 86 -18.57 6.44 18.38
C SER A 86 -17.93 6.85 19.72
N SER A 87 -17.41 8.08 19.86
CA SER A 87 -16.85 8.67 21.10
C SER A 87 -15.65 7.93 21.78
N ASN A 88 -14.72 8.71 22.35
CA ASN A 88 -13.37 8.38 22.90
C ASN A 88 -12.26 8.03 21.89
N GLY A 89 -11.54 9.06 21.40
CA GLY A 89 -10.61 9.01 20.25
C GLY A 89 -9.50 7.95 20.23
N SER A 90 -8.97 7.48 21.37
CA SER A 90 -7.83 6.54 21.39
C SER A 90 -8.22 5.07 21.19
N ILE A 91 -9.26 4.62 21.91
CA ILE A 91 -9.88 3.30 21.72
C ILE A 91 -10.51 3.26 20.32
N GLN A 92 -11.03 4.40 19.86
CA GLN A 92 -11.56 4.53 18.52
C GLN A 92 -10.48 4.36 17.45
N ASN A 93 -9.26 4.86 17.60
CA ASN A 93 -8.24 4.67 16.55
C ASN A 93 -7.95 3.21 16.27
N GLN A 94 -7.74 2.39 17.31
CA GLN A 94 -7.58 0.94 17.12
C GLN A 94 -8.83 0.30 16.49
N ILE A 95 -10.03 0.68 16.93
CA ILE A 95 -11.29 0.16 16.38
C ILE A 95 -11.48 0.57 14.93
N ARG A 96 -11.13 1.82 14.56
CA ARG A 96 -11.25 2.38 13.22
C ARG A 96 -10.25 1.71 12.28
N ILE A 97 -9.01 1.49 12.71
CA ILE A 97 -8.02 0.71 11.95
C ILE A 97 -8.60 -0.67 11.64
N ASN A 98 -9.05 -1.40 12.67
CA ASN A 98 -9.64 -2.73 12.48
C ASN A 98 -10.88 -2.70 11.56
N SER A 99 -11.69 -1.65 11.65
CA SER A 99 -12.87 -1.46 10.79
C SER A 99 -12.48 -1.16 9.33
N TYR A 100 -11.42 -0.38 9.12
CA TYR A 100 -10.85 -0.11 7.80
C TYR A 100 -10.28 -1.38 7.17
N LEU A 101 -9.54 -2.20 7.92
CA LEU A 101 -9.04 -3.49 7.39
C LEU A 101 -10.21 -4.38 6.93
N LYS A 102 -11.27 -4.50 7.74
CA LYS A 102 -12.49 -5.22 7.36
C LYS A 102 -13.18 -4.60 6.14
N HIS A 103 -13.15 -3.28 6.02
CA HIS A 103 -13.72 -2.56 4.89
C HIS A 103 -12.98 -2.87 3.59
N ILE A 104 -11.65 -2.74 3.59
CA ILE A 104 -10.81 -3.06 2.43
C ILE A 104 -10.93 -4.53 2.04
N ALA A 105 -10.96 -5.45 3.01
CA ALA A 105 -11.19 -6.87 2.73
C ALA A 105 -12.54 -7.15 2.06
N ARG A 106 -13.58 -6.37 2.37
CA ARG A 106 -14.91 -6.52 1.77
C ARG A 106 -14.92 -6.05 0.32
N ILE A 107 -14.29 -4.90 0.03
CA ILE A 107 -14.25 -4.32 -1.32
C ILE A 107 -13.31 -5.12 -2.23
N TYR A 108 -12.13 -5.50 -1.71
CA TYR A 108 -11.05 -6.11 -2.47
C TYR A 108 -10.83 -7.59 -2.11
N GLY A 109 -11.88 -8.30 -1.69
CA GLY A 109 -11.79 -9.67 -1.16
C GLY A 109 -11.24 -10.73 -2.12
N HIS A 110 -11.15 -10.43 -3.42
CA HIS A 110 -10.50 -11.28 -4.41
C HIS A 110 -8.97 -11.30 -4.27
N LYS A 111 -8.37 -10.28 -3.65
CA LYS A 111 -6.92 -10.14 -3.45
C LYS A 111 -6.51 -9.85 -2.00
N VAL A 112 -7.43 -9.39 -1.16
CA VAL A 112 -7.18 -9.02 0.24
C VAL A 112 -7.85 -10.02 1.19
N ASN A 113 -7.08 -10.55 2.13
CA ASN A 113 -7.56 -11.36 3.23
C ASN A 113 -7.13 -10.76 4.58
N VAL A 114 -8.05 -10.64 5.53
CA VAL A 114 -7.75 -10.15 6.88
C VAL A 114 -7.92 -11.29 7.86
N SER A 115 -6.92 -11.48 8.72
CA SER A 115 -6.91 -12.51 9.76
C SER A 115 -6.47 -11.92 11.09
N THR A 116 -6.91 -12.56 12.18
CA THR A 116 -6.39 -12.26 13.52
C THR A 116 -5.24 -13.20 13.79
N ILE A 117 -4.04 -12.65 14.05
CA ILE A 117 -2.81 -13.42 14.26
C ILE A 117 -2.47 -13.61 15.74
N GLY A 118 -3.20 -12.94 16.62
CA GLY A 118 -3.03 -13.06 18.07
C GLY A 118 -3.96 -12.12 18.82
N GLU A 119 -3.85 -12.18 20.14
CA GLU A 119 -4.59 -11.35 21.07
C GLU A 119 -3.60 -10.78 22.10
N THR A 120 -3.79 -9.52 22.46
CA THR A 120 -2.94 -8.85 23.44
C THR A 120 -3.29 -9.26 24.88
N ILE A 121 -2.50 -8.80 25.86
CA ILE A 121 -2.73 -9.13 27.27
C ILE A 121 -4.01 -8.51 27.84
N GLU A 122 -4.48 -7.39 27.28
CA GLU A 122 -5.76 -6.76 27.61
C GLU A 122 -6.90 -7.19 26.66
N GLY A 123 -6.69 -8.24 25.85
CA GLY A 123 -7.75 -8.88 25.06
C GLY A 123 -8.07 -8.22 23.72
N ARG A 124 -7.14 -7.43 23.16
CA ARG A 124 -7.33 -6.77 21.85
C ARG A 124 -6.81 -7.64 20.72
N PRO A 125 -7.56 -7.80 19.62
CA PRO A 125 -7.08 -8.59 18.48
C PRO A 125 -5.94 -7.87 17.76
N ILE A 126 -4.92 -8.63 17.38
CA ILE A 126 -3.85 -8.19 16.48
C ILE A 126 -4.20 -8.70 15.08
N GLN A 127 -4.45 -7.78 14.15
CA GLN A 127 -4.88 -8.12 12.80
C GLN A 127 -3.74 -7.99 11.79
N ALA A 128 -3.68 -8.95 10.87
CA ALA A 128 -2.81 -8.93 9.71
C ALA A 128 -3.65 -8.91 8.43
N VAL A 129 -3.16 -8.21 7.41
CA VAL A 129 -3.72 -8.15 6.07
C VAL A 129 -2.78 -8.83 5.10
N LYS A 130 -3.25 -9.90 4.46
CA LYS A 130 -2.56 -10.53 3.33
C LYS A 130 -3.09 -9.97 2.02
N ILE A 131 -2.20 -9.52 1.15
CA ILE A 131 -2.52 -9.10 -0.23
C ILE A 131 -1.79 -10.05 -1.18
N SER A 132 -2.53 -10.69 -2.09
CA SER A 132 -1.96 -11.60 -3.09
C SER A 132 -2.70 -11.50 -4.42
N HIS A 133 -1.96 -11.66 -5.52
CA HIS A 133 -2.48 -11.59 -6.89
C HIS A 133 -2.48 -12.95 -7.60
N GLY A 134 -2.42 -14.06 -6.84
CA GLY A 134 -2.57 -15.42 -7.39
C GLY A 134 -1.31 -16.05 -7.96
N GLY A 135 -0.12 -15.52 -7.62
CA GLY A 135 1.16 -16.12 -8.03
C GLY A 135 1.59 -17.25 -7.10
N VAL A 136 1.85 -18.43 -7.65
CA VAL A 136 2.40 -19.57 -6.89
C VAL A 136 3.88 -19.32 -6.61
N GLY A 137 4.27 -19.40 -5.34
CA GLY A 137 5.68 -19.22 -4.94
C GLY A 137 6.16 -17.77 -4.98
N ASN A 138 5.25 -16.79 -4.97
CA ASN A 138 5.62 -15.39 -4.81
C ASN A 138 6.42 -15.18 -3.51
N PRO A 139 7.51 -14.38 -3.53
CA PRO A 139 8.14 -13.93 -2.30
C PRO A 139 7.15 -13.14 -1.45
N ILE A 140 7.33 -13.22 -0.13
CA ILE A 140 6.47 -12.54 0.85
C ILE A 140 7.26 -11.39 1.48
N ILE A 141 6.68 -10.19 1.46
CA ILE A 141 7.14 -9.06 2.26
C ILE A 141 6.24 -8.92 3.47
N VAL A 142 6.85 -8.86 4.66
CA VAL A 142 6.15 -8.56 5.92
C VAL A 142 6.49 -7.13 6.32
N LEU A 143 5.46 -6.33 6.60
CA LEU A 143 5.60 -4.97 7.10
C LEU A 143 4.70 -4.78 8.32
N ASP A 144 5.30 -4.51 9.47
CA ASP A 144 4.58 -4.23 10.70
C ASP A 144 4.74 -2.78 11.16
N GLY A 145 3.78 -2.33 11.95
CA GLY A 145 3.72 -1.01 12.55
C GLY A 145 3.31 -1.09 14.02
N GLY A 146 3.72 -0.07 14.79
CA GLY A 146 3.23 0.11 16.15
C GLY A 146 3.69 -0.95 17.15
N ILE A 147 4.86 -1.60 16.95
CA ILE A 147 5.48 -2.43 18.00
C ILE A 147 5.79 -1.60 19.25
N HIS A 148 6.29 -0.38 19.05
CA HIS A 148 6.45 0.62 20.09
C HIS A 148 5.22 1.53 20.15
N ALA A 149 4.60 1.55 21.32
CA ALA A 149 3.34 2.25 21.55
C ALA A 149 3.33 3.74 21.16
N ARG A 150 4.42 4.47 21.42
CA ARG A 150 4.54 5.92 21.18
C ARG A 150 4.85 6.34 19.73
N GLU A 151 5.14 5.39 18.85
CA GLU A 151 5.58 5.64 17.46
C GLU A 151 4.37 5.67 16.52
N TRP A 152 3.49 6.66 16.74
CA TRP A 152 2.16 6.73 16.10
C TRP A 152 2.18 6.93 14.59
N ILE A 153 3.31 7.33 14.00
CA ILE A 153 3.43 7.42 12.54
C ILE A 153 3.53 6.03 11.88
N ALA A 154 4.02 5.02 12.60
CA ALA A 154 4.26 3.71 12.01
C ALA A 154 2.97 3.01 11.57
N PRO A 155 1.89 2.92 12.38
CA PRO A 155 0.63 2.34 11.90
C PRO A 155 0.05 3.12 10.72
N ALA A 156 0.09 4.46 10.73
CA ALA A 156 -0.28 5.32 9.61
C ALA A 156 0.45 4.94 8.31
N THR A 157 1.78 4.76 8.37
CA THR A 157 2.58 4.38 7.21
C THR A 157 2.16 3.01 6.66
N VAL A 158 1.91 2.03 7.52
CA VAL A 158 1.46 0.69 7.07
C VAL A 158 0.09 0.77 6.39
N LEU A 159 -0.82 1.61 6.89
CA LEU A 159 -2.14 1.82 6.29
C LEU A 159 -2.03 2.53 4.94
N TYR A 160 -1.15 3.51 4.81
CA TYR A 160 -0.89 4.16 3.53
C TYR A 160 -0.34 3.17 2.51
N VAL A 161 0.62 2.32 2.90
CA VAL A 161 1.14 1.26 2.02
C VAL A 161 0.01 0.29 1.61
N LEU A 162 -0.86 -0.11 2.53
CA LEU A 162 -2.05 -0.91 2.22
C LEU A 162 -2.92 -0.23 1.15
N GLN A 163 -3.22 1.06 1.33
CA GLN A 163 -4.00 1.84 0.38
C GLN A 163 -3.34 1.86 -1.00
N GLN A 164 -2.04 2.16 -1.06
CA GLN A 164 -1.29 2.20 -2.32
C GLN A 164 -1.22 0.86 -3.04
N LEU A 165 -1.16 -0.25 -2.30
CA LEU A 165 -1.14 -1.60 -2.88
C LEU A 165 -2.50 -2.04 -3.42
N VAL A 166 -3.59 -1.50 -2.87
CA VAL A 166 -4.94 -1.98 -3.15
C VAL A 166 -5.70 -1.06 -4.11
N GLU A 167 -5.57 0.24 -3.95
CA GLU A 167 -6.38 1.27 -4.61
C GLU A 167 -5.68 1.95 -5.78
N ASN A 168 -4.35 2.01 -5.80
CA ASN A 168 -3.60 2.69 -6.86
C ASN A 168 -3.21 1.71 -8.00
N PRO A 169 -3.86 1.75 -9.17
CA PRO A 169 -3.59 0.81 -10.27
C PRO A 169 -2.21 1.02 -10.91
N GLU A 170 -1.64 2.23 -10.86
CA GLU A 170 -0.32 2.54 -11.43
C GLU A 170 0.80 1.80 -10.70
N ASN A 171 0.58 1.46 -9.43
CA ASN A 171 1.50 0.68 -8.60
C ASN A 171 1.44 -0.84 -8.89
N PHE A 172 0.37 -1.31 -9.52
CA PHE A 172 0.12 -2.74 -9.73
C PHE A 172 1.27 -3.49 -10.44
N PRO A 173 1.91 -2.96 -11.51
CA PRO A 173 3.01 -3.63 -12.19
C PRO A 173 4.21 -3.92 -11.27
N MET A 174 4.45 -3.04 -10.27
CA MET A 174 5.56 -3.16 -9.34
C MET A 174 5.34 -4.28 -8.32
N PHE A 175 4.09 -4.51 -7.90
CA PHE A 175 3.79 -5.36 -6.75
C PHE A 175 3.08 -6.68 -7.11
N ARG A 176 2.69 -6.90 -8.38
CA ARG A 176 1.96 -8.11 -8.81
C ARG A 176 2.68 -9.45 -8.58
N LYS A 177 4.01 -9.43 -8.43
CA LYS A 177 4.85 -10.64 -8.22
C LYS A 177 5.26 -10.85 -6.76
N VAL A 178 4.66 -10.10 -5.83
CA VAL A 178 4.99 -10.15 -4.40
C VAL A 178 3.69 -10.30 -3.62
N ASP A 179 3.70 -11.19 -2.63
CA ASP A 179 2.64 -11.27 -1.64
C ASP A 179 3.02 -10.39 -0.43
N TRP A 180 2.06 -9.62 0.09
CA TRP A 180 2.30 -8.71 1.21
C TRP A 180 1.55 -9.18 2.44
N ILE A 181 2.21 -9.15 3.60
CA ILE A 181 1.59 -9.30 4.91
C ILE A 181 1.81 -8.02 5.69
N LEU A 182 0.74 -7.27 5.93
CA LEU A 182 0.77 -5.99 6.61
C LEU A 182 0.17 -6.15 8.01
N ILE A 183 0.86 -5.67 9.04
CA ILE A 183 0.39 -5.69 10.43
C ILE A 183 0.40 -4.25 10.94
N PRO A 184 -0.68 -3.48 10.74
CA PRO A 184 -0.67 -2.05 11.07
C PRO A 184 -0.40 -1.76 12.54
N MET A 185 -0.86 -2.63 13.45
CA MET A 185 -0.69 -2.40 14.89
C MET A 185 -0.38 -3.69 15.65
N LEU A 186 0.90 -3.87 15.97
CA LEU A 186 1.40 -5.03 16.70
C LEU A 186 1.21 -4.90 18.23
N ASN A 187 1.14 -3.69 18.79
CA ASN A 187 0.96 -3.42 20.22
C ASN A 187 -0.29 -2.55 20.52
N PRO A 188 -1.52 -3.04 20.25
CA PRO A 188 -2.77 -2.31 20.53
C PRO A 188 -2.86 -1.75 21.96
N ASP A 189 -2.52 -2.56 22.97
CA ASP A 189 -2.65 -2.15 24.37
C ASP A 189 -1.71 -1.01 24.73
N GLY A 190 -0.45 -1.13 24.29
CA GLY A 190 0.54 -0.09 24.48
C GLY A 190 0.13 1.20 23.77
N TYR A 191 -0.33 1.11 22.51
CA TYR A 191 -0.79 2.26 21.73
C TYR A 191 -1.91 3.01 22.44
N VAL A 192 -2.98 2.31 22.88
CA VAL A 192 -4.09 2.91 23.63
C VAL A 192 -3.60 3.56 24.92
N TYR A 193 -2.70 2.91 25.65
CA TYR A 193 -2.11 3.49 26.87
C TYR A 193 -1.30 4.75 26.58
N SER A 194 -0.54 4.77 25.47
CA SER A 194 0.23 5.94 25.09
C SER A 194 -0.64 7.14 24.71
N MET A 195 -1.82 6.87 24.17
CA MET A 195 -2.80 7.89 23.80
C MET A 195 -3.62 8.41 24.99
N THR A 196 -3.78 7.62 26.06
CA THR A 196 -4.72 7.94 27.15
C THR A 196 -4.08 8.25 28.49
N LYS A 197 -2.85 7.77 28.73
CA LYS A 197 -2.21 7.81 30.04
C LYS A 197 -0.79 8.36 29.98
N ASP A 198 0.07 7.81 29.12
CA ASP A 198 1.48 8.20 29.05
C ASP A 198 2.01 8.22 27.61
N ARG A 199 2.09 9.43 27.03
CA ARG A 199 2.56 9.65 25.66
C ARG A 199 3.90 8.98 25.33
N MET A 200 4.77 8.80 26.31
CA MET A 200 6.12 8.26 26.13
C MET A 200 6.21 6.75 26.37
N TRP A 201 5.08 6.10 26.64
CA TRP A 201 5.00 4.65 26.80
C TRP A 201 5.47 3.92 25.55
N ARG A 202 6.34 2.91 25.72
CA ARG A 202 6.93 2.14 24.61
C ARG A 202 6.54 0.66 24.62
N LYS A 203 6.36 0.08 25.80
CA LYS A 203 6.25 -1.39 26.01
C LYS A 203 4.83 -1.91 25.74
N ASN A 204 4.65 -3.23 25.83
CA ASN A 204 3.32 -3.83 25.98
C ASN A 204 2.75 -3.52 27.39
N ARG A 205 1.55 -4.05 27.70
CA ARG A 205 0.86 -3.83 28.98
C ARG A 205 0.97 -5.00 29.96
N ALA A 206 1.95 -5.88 29.77
CA ALA A 206 2.18 -6.97 30.71
C ALA A 206 2.62 -6.43 32.07
N ARG A 207 2.12 -7.05 33.15
CA ARG A 207 2.59 -6.72 34.51
C ARG A 207 4.03 -7.22 34.68
N PRO A 208 4.93 -6.45 35.33
CA PRO A 208 6.23 -6.97 35.70
C PRO A 208 6.05 -8.24 36.53
N ARG A 209 6.84 -9.27 36.25
CA ARG A 209 6.93 -10.43 37.14
C ARG A 209 7.48 -9.91 38.48
N LYS A 210 6.83 -10.22 39.61
CA LYS A 210 7.48 -10.03 40.91
C LYS A 210 8.73 -10.90 40.91
N SER A 211 9.89 -10.34 41.27
CA SER A 211 11.03 -11.19 41.65
C SER A 211 10.62 -11.95 42.90
N GLU A 212 10.87 -13.25 42.90
CA GLU A 212 10.95 -14.00 44.15
C GLU A 212 12.34 -13.66 44.70
N ASP A 213 12.36 -12.82 45.74
CA ASP A 213 13.56 -12.46 46.50
C ASP A 213 13.84 -13.53 47.57
#